data_AF-A0A7C3R5I3-F1
#
_entry.id   AF-A0A7C3R5I3-F1
#
_cell.length_a   1.000
_cell.length_b   1.000
_cell.length_c   1.000
_cell.angle_alpha   90.00
_cell.angle_beta   90.00
_cell.angle_gamma   90.00
#
_symmetry.space_group_name_H-M   'P 1'
#
loop_
_entity.id
_entity.type
_entity.pdbx_description
1 polymer ?
#
loop_
_entity_poly.entity_id
_entity_poly.type
_entity_poly.pdbx_seq_one_letter_code
_entity_poly.pdbx_strand_id
1 'polypeptide(L)' 'MKVEPIFDLESLVDEVLTRYPEKVLEYKSGSSEAFEFLVKEILKFSQGKANPIRVRALLVSKI' A
#
# COMPACT_ATOMS: atom_id res chain seq x y z
N MET A 1 -1.29 -27.85 14.31
CA MET A 1 -1.96 -26.72 13.63
C MET A 1 -0.92 -26.01 12.79
N LYS A 2 -0.95 -26.13 11.45
CA LYS A 2 -0.05 -25.39 10.58
C LYS A 2 -0.60 -23.97 10.49
N VAL A 3 0.08 -23.00 11.10
CA VAL A 3 -0.27 -21.58 10.92
C VAL A 3 0.23 -21.22 9.53
N GLU A 4 -0.67 -21.15 8.55
CA GLU A 4 -0.33 -20.58 7.25
C GLU A 4 -0.04 -19.09 7.45
N PRO A 5 0.94 -18.51 6.73
CA PRO A 5 1.20 -17.09 6.83
C PRO A 5 -0.03 -16.34 6.29
N ILE A 6 -0.79 -15.75 7.21
CA ILE A 6 -1.87 -14.82 6.88
C ILE A 6 -1.23 -13.67 6.10
N PHE A 7 -1.76 -13.37 4.93
CA PHE A 7 -1.34 -12.19 4.18
C PHE A 7 -1.57 -10.94 5.04
N ASP A 8 -0.48 -10.32 5.47
CA ASP A 8 -0.52 -9.09 6.25
C ASP A 8 -0.42 -7.88 5.31
N LEU A 9 -1.59 -7.27 5.06
CA LEU A 9 -1.68 -6.09 4.23
C LEU A 9 -1.04 -4.87 4.91
N GLU A 10 -1.09 -4.75 6.24
CA GLU A 10 -0.59 -3.57 6.95
C GLU A 10 0.93 -3.45 6.85
N SER A 11 1.62 -4.55 7.15
CA SER A 11 3.07 -4.64 7.00
C SER A 11 3.51 -4.35 5.55
N LEU A 12 2.75 -4.84 4.57
CA LEU A 12 3.06 -4.56 3.17
C LEU A 12 2.89 -3.08 2.82
N VAL A 13 1.82 -2.42 3.31
CA VAL A 13 1.64 -0.99 3.08
C VAL A 13 2.78 -0.19 3.73
N ASP A 14 3.19 -0.54 4.95
CA ASP A 14 4.33 0.11 5.61
C ASP A 14 5.65 -0.06 4.84
N GLU A 15 5.88 -1.25 4.28
CA GLU A 15 7.04 -1.50 3.41
C GLU A 15 7.01 -0.61 2.16
N VAL A 16 5.86 -0.51 1.48
CA VAL A 16 5.72 0.33 0.27
C VAL A 16 5.90 1.81 0.62
N LEU A 17 5.32 2.29 1.72
CA LEU A 17 5.49 3.68 2.16
C LEU A 17 6.95 4.01 2.48
N THR A 18 7.67 3.07 3.09
CA THR A 18 9.10 3.19 3.39
C THR A 18 9.96 3.15 2.12
N ARG A 19 9.52 2.40 1.10
CA ARG A 19 10.23 2.25 -0.18
C ARG A 19 10.07 3.45 -1.11
N TYR A 20 8.94 4.17 -1.01
CA TYR A 20 8.61 5.31 -1.88
C TYR A 20 8.28 6.58 -1.09
N PRO A 21 9.17 7.06 -0.20
CA PRO A 21 8.91 8.24 0.62
C PRO A 21 8.64 9.50 -0.21
N GLU A 22 9.23 9.62 -1.40
CA GLU A 22 8.97 10.72 -2.33
C GLU A 22 7.51 10.74 -2.82
N LYS A 23 6.91 9.57 -3.05
CA LYS A 23 5.51 9.48 -3.46
C LYS A 23 4.54 9.81 -2.33
N VAL A 24 4.93 9.51 -1.09
CA VAL A 24 4.17 9.97 0.08
C VAL A 24 4.17 11.49 0.16
N LEU A 25 5.32 12.14 -0.05
CA LEU A 25 5.42 13.61 -0.04
C LEU A 25 4.66 14.26 -1.21
N GLU A 26 4.75 13.68 -2.41
CA GLU A 26 3.98 14.15 -3.58
C GLU A 26 2.47 14.05 -3.32
N TYR A 27 1.98 12.95 -2.74
CA TYR A 27 0.58 12.82 -2.38
C TYR A 27 0.15 13.86 -1.34
N LYS A 28 0.96 14.05 -0.28
CA LYS A 28 0.71 15.08 0.74
C LYS A 28 0.70 16.50 0.17
N SER A 29 1.35 16.70 -0.97
CA SER A 29 1.36 17.96 -1.73
C SER A 29 0.21 18.06 -2.74
N GLY A 30 -0.68 17.07 -2.79
CA GLY A 30 -1.89 17.05 -3.59
C GLY A 30 -1.82 16.26 -4.90
N SER A 31 -0.76 15.48 -5.16
CA SER A 31 -0.69 14.64 -6.37
C SER A 31 -1.52 13.36 -6.23
N SER A 32 -2.62 13.29 -6.98
CA SER A 32 -3.41 12.06 -7.11
C SER A 32 -2.66 10.94 -7.84
N GLU A 33 -1.73 11.26 -8.76
CA GLU A 33 -0.94 10.22 -9.45
C GLU A 33 -0.01 9.48 -8.49
N ALA A 34 0.55 10.18 -7.51
CA ALA A 34 1.39 9.56 -6.48
C ALA A 34 0.60 8.55 -5.64
N PHE A 35 -0.67 8.84 -5.32
CA PHE A 35 -1.56 7.89 -4.65
C PHE A 35 -1.82 6.66 -5.52
N GLU A 36 -2.18 6.85 -6.79
CA GLU A 36 -2.43 5.75 -7.71
C GLU A 36 -1.19 4.87 -7.92
N PHE A 37 0.00 5.47 -7.91
CA PHE A 37 1.26 4.75 -7.95
C PHE A 37 1.43 3.85 -6.72
N LEU A 38 1.25 4.38 -5.52
CA LEU A 38 1.39 3.62 -4.27
C LEU A 38 0.40 2.45 -4.22
N VAL A 39 -0.87 2.67 -4.60
CA VAL A 39 -1.89 1.61 -4.69
C VAL A 39 -1.46 0.49 -5.63
N LYS A 40 -0.94 0.84 -6.82
CA LYS A 40 -0.49 -0.14 -7.82
C LYS A 40 0.68 -0.97 -7.31
N GLU A 41 1.67 -0.35 -6.66
CA GLU A 41 2.81 -1.08 -6.09
C GLU A 41 2.37 -2.00 -4.95
N ILE A 42 1.48 -1.57 -4.05
CA ILE A 42 0.92 -2.46 -3.00
C ILE A 42 0.22 -3.67 -3.62
N LEU A 43 -0.61 -3.47 -4.65
CA LEU A 43 -1.28 -4.59 -5.33
C LEU A 43 -0.30 -5.56 -5.98
N LYS A 44 0.75 -5.03 -6.61
CA LYS A 44 1.81 -5.82 -7.25
C LYS A 44 2.61 -6.63 -6.22
N PHE A 45 3.07 -6.01 -5.13
CA PHE A 45 3.80 -6.71 -4.06
C PHE A 45 2.92 -7.70 -3.30
N SER A 46 1.61 -7.45 -3.23
CA SER A 46 0.66 -8.42 -2.66
C SER A 46 0.49 -9.68 -3.52
N GLN A 47 1.04 -9.70 -4.74
CA GLN A 47 0.87 -10.77 -5.73
C GLN A 47 -0.61 -11.09 -5.99
N GLY A 48 -1.46 -10.06 -6.03
CA GLY A 48 -2.90 -10.20 -6.22
C GLY A 48 -3.68 -10.68 -5.01
N LYS A 49 -3.05 -10.88 -3.84
CA LYS A 49 -3.74 -11.25 -2.59
C LYS A 49 -4.50 -10.09 -1.96
N ALA A 50 -4.08 -8.85 -2.23
CA ALA A 50 -4.73 -7.66 -1.68
C ALA A 50 -5.95 -7.24 -2.50
N ASN A 51 -6.99 -6.79 -1.80
CA ASN A 51 -8.17 -6.19 -2.42
C ASN A 51 -7.91 -4.68 -2.66
N PRO A 52 -8.12 -4.15 -3.88
CA PRO A 52 -7.89 -2.73 -4.20
C PRO A 52 -8.66 -1.74 -3.33
N ILE A 53 -9.90 -2.06 -2.93
CA ILE A 53 -10.71 -1.19 -2.06
C ILE A 53 -10.07 -1.12 -0.67
N ARG A 54 -9.66 -2.28 -0.13
CA ARG A 54 -9.01 -2.37 1.18
C ARG A 54 -7.64 -1.68 1.18
N VAL A 55 -6.87 -1.84 0.11
CA VAL A 55 -5.58 -1.14 -0.10
C VAL A 55 -5.77 0.37 -0.04
N ARG A 56 -6.72 0.91 -0.81
CA ARG A 56 -6.99 2.35 -0.85
C ARG A 56 -7.40 2.89 0.51
N ALA A 57 -8.34 2.24 1.18
CA ALA A 57 -8.80 2.65 2.50
C ALA A 57 -7.67 2.65 3.55
N LEU A 58 -6.87 1.59 3.57
CA LEU A 58 -5.74 1.47 4.49
C LEU A 58 -4.64 2.49 4.17
N LEU A 59 -4.32 2.67 2.89
CA LEU A 59 -3.32 3.64 2.46
C LEU A 59 -3.69 5.05 2.91
N VAL A 60 -4.95 5.49 2.67
CA VAL A 60 -5.46 6.78 3.17
C VAL A 60 -5.37 6.89 4.69
N SER A 61 -5.60 5.81 5.43
CA SER A 61 -5.50 5.85 6.90
C SER A 61 -4.07 6.01 7.42
N LYS A 62 -3.05 5.72 6.60
CA LYS A 62 -1.63 5.77 7.00
C LYS A 62 -0.90 7.05 6.59
N ILE A 63 -1.38 7.79 5.58
CA ILE A 63 -0.65 8.95 5.01
C ILE A 63 -1.34 10.29 5.25
#